data_AF-A0A8T5KUI3-F1
#
_entry.id   AF-A0A8T5KUI3-F1
#
_cell.length_a   1.000
_cell.length_b   1.000
_cell.length_c   1.000
_cell.angle_alpha   90.00
_cell.angle_beta   90.00
_cell.angle_gamma   90.00
#
_symmetry.space_group_name_H-M   'P 1'
#
loop_
_entity.id
_entity.type
_entity.pdbx_description
1 polymer ?
#
loop_
_entity_poly.entity_id
_entity_poly.type
_entity_poly.pdbx_seq_one_letter_code
_entity_poly.pdbx_strand_id
1 'polypeptide(L)' 'LALNMMTDARAGFTAFNSGDRKIGRTINFAKLRLLIAEGKVYDDNMINRILPEGVKLPG' A
#
# COMPACT_ATOMS: atom_id res chain seq x y z
N LEU A 1 6.20 -15.98 -9.58
CA LEU A 1 5.72 -14.60 -9.87
C LEU A 1 4.35 -14.28 -9.25
N ALA A 2 3.46 -15.26 -9.00
CA ALA A 2 2.12 -15.02 -8.46
C ALA A 2 2.06 -14.39 -7.05
N LEU A 3 3.06 -14.62 -6.19
CA LEU A 3 3.12 -14.03 -4.85
C LEU A 3 3.17 -12.49 -4.90
N ASN A 4 3.75 -11.91 -5.95
CA ASN A 4 3.88 -10.45 -6.09
C ASN A 4 2.56 -9.77 -6.48
N MET A 5 1.65 -10.48 -7.17
CA MET A 5 0.36 -9.91 -7.60
C MET A 5 -0.67 -9.88 -6.47
N MET A 6 -0.66 -10.86 -5.56
CA MET A 6 -1.57 -10.89 -4.40
C MET A 6 -1.28 -9.73 -3.43
N THR A 7 0.00 -9.43 -3.20
CA THR A 7 0.43 -8.31 -2.35
C THR A 7 0.04 -6.96 -2.94
N ASP A 8 0.25 -6.79 -4.25
CA ASP A 8 -0.20 -5.60 -4.98
C ASP A 8 -1.73 -5.43 -4.88
N ALA A 9 -2.50 -6.50 -5.08
CA ALA A 9 -3.95 -6.46 -4.99
C ALA A 9 -4.44 -6.10 -3.57
N ARG A 10 -3.85 -6.69 -2.53
CA ARG A 10 -4.21 -6.40 -1.13
C ARG A 10 -3.91 -4.95 -0.77
N ALA A 11 -2.76 -4.42 -1.20
CA ALA A 11 -2.38 -3.04 -0.94
C ALA A 11 -3.32 -2.06 -1.68
N GLY A 12 -3.67 -2.34 -2.95
CA GLY A 12 -4.64 -1.56 -3.71
C GLY A 12 -6.04 -1.54 -3.08
N PHE A 13 -6.54 -2.68 -2.62
CA PHE A 13 -7.82 -2.76 -1.91
C PHE A 13 -7.81 -1.96 -0.60
N THR A 14 -6.69 -1.99 0.12
CA THR A 14 -6.54 -1.23 1.37
C THR A 14 -6.60 0.28 1.10
N ALA A 15 -5.90 0.76 0.06
CA ALA A 15 -5.96 2.16 -0.37
C ALA A 15 -7.36 2.59 -0.83
N PHE A 16 -8.07 1.71 -1.54
CA PHE A 16 -9.42 2.00 -2.01
C PHE A 16 -10.43 2.17 -0.85
N ASN A 17 -10.35 1.29 0.16
CA ASN A 17 -11.27 1.32 1.31
C ASN A 17 -10.94 2.42 2.31
N SER A 18 -9.65 2.74 2.46
CA SER A 18 -9.19 3.73 3.46
C SER A 18 -9.19 5.17 2.90
N GLY A 19 -9.20 5.32 1.58
CA GLY A 19 -9.21 6.61 0.89
C GLY A 19 -10.62 7.11 0.53
N ASP A 20 -10.77 8.42 0.43
CA ASP A 20 -11.99 9.09 -0.01
C ASP A 20 -11.79 9.86 -1.33
N ARG A 21 -12.81 10.62 -1.75
CA ARG A 21 -12.78 11.41 -2.99
C ARG A 21 -11.82 12.60 -2.94
N LYS A 22 -11.45 13.08 -1.74
CA LYS A 22 -10.57 14.24 -1.54
C LYS A 22 -9.11 13.83 -1.45
N ILE A 23 -8.83 12.73 -0.76
CA ILE A 23 -7.48 12.24 -0.48
C ILE A 23 -7.00 11.30 -1.59
N GLY A 24 -7.91 10.60 -2.26
CA GLY A 24 -7.61 9.67 -3.34
C GLY A 24 -7.57 8.21 -2.86
N ARG A 25 -7.69 7.29 -3.83
CA ARG A 25 -7.82 5.83 -3.62
C ARG A 25 -6.73 5.02 -4.34
N THR A 26 -5.62 5.69 -4.65
CA THR A 26 -4.51 5.13 -5.43
C THR A 26 -3.37 4.72 -4.50
N ILE A 27 -2.44 3.91 -5.01
CA ILE A 27 -1.28 3.45 -4.23
C ILE A 27 -0.01 3.54 -5.08
N ASN A 28 1.12 3.79 -4.42
CA ASN A 28 2.41 3.80 -5.09
C ASN A 28 2.99 2.39 -5.24
N PHE A 29 2.61 1.70 -6.33
CA PHE A 29 3.07 0.34 -6.64
C PHE A 29 4.58 0.23 -6.86
N ALA A 30 5.23 1.26 -7.39
CA ALA A 30 6.68 1.26 -7.57
C ALA A 30 7.40 1.20 -6.20
N LYS A 31 6.94 2.02 -5.25
CA LYS A 31 7.46 2.03 -3.88
C LYS A 31 7.13 0.75 -3.11
N LEU A 32 5.94 0.19 -3.29
CA LEU A 32 5.56 -1.12 -2.73
C LEU A 32 6.55 -2.21 -3.14
N ARG A 33 6.81 -2.32 -4.45
CA ARG A 33 7.74 -3.34 -4.98
C ARG A 33 9.18 -3.11 -4.54
N LEU A 34 9.61 -1.85 -4.41
CA LEU A 34 10.93 -1.52 -3.87
C LEU A 34 11.08 -1.99 -2.42
N LEU A 35 10.10 -1.70 -1.55
CA LEU A 35 10.15 -2.10 -0.14
C LEU A 35 10.13 -3.63 0.03
N ILE A 36 9.35 -4.33 -0.81
CA ILE A 36 9.36 -5.80 -0.83
C ILE A 36 10.72 -6.32 -1.29
N ALA A 37 11.33 -5.72 -2.32
CA ALA A 37 12.65 -6.11 -2.82
C ALA A 37 13.76 -5.86 -1.78
N GLU A 38 13.62 -4.83 -0.94
CA GLU A 38 14.49 -4.58 0.21
C GLU A 38 14.27 -5.56 1.38
N GLY A 39 13.31 -6.48 1.27
CA GLY A 39 12.98 -7.44 2.34
C GLY A 39 12.24 -6.82 3.52
N LYS A 40 11.58 -5.66 3.34
CA LYS A 40 10.74 -5.07 4.38
C LYS A 40 9.55 -5.97 4.68
N VAL A 41 9.17 -6.04 5.95
CA VAL A 41 7.97 -6.75 6.40
C VAL A 41 6.75 -6.01 5.86
N TYR A 42 5.80 -6.77 5.30
CA TYR A 42 4.52 -6.24 4.88
C TYR A 42 3.63 -6.05 6.12
N ASP A 43 3.64 -4.84 6.69
CA ASP A 43 2.85 -4.42 7.84
C ASP A 43 2.17 -3.06 7.60
N ASP A 44 1.35 -2.60 8.55
CA ASP A 44 0.65 -1.32 8.41
C ASP A 44 1.60 -0.12 8.37
N ASN A 45 2.79 -0.23 8.96
CA ASN A 45 3.85 0.79 8.84
C ASN A 45 4.36 0.90 7.40
N MET A 46 4.57 -0.23 6.74
CA MET A 46 4.96 -0.27 5.33
C MET A 46 3.85 0.30 4.45
N ILE A 47 2.59 -0.11 4.69
CA ILE A 47 1.43 0.38 3.93
C ILE A 47 1.25 1.89 4.10
N ASN A 48 1.38 2.41 5.32
CA ASN A 48 1.33 3.85 5.61
C ASN A 48 2.38 4.66 4.83
N ARG A 49 3.51 4.06 4.41
CA ARG A 49 4.53 4.74 3.60
C ARG A 49 4.20 4.81 2.11
N ILE A 50 3.22 4.04 1.63
CA ILE A 50 2.86 3.93 0.20
C ILE A 50 1.43 4.36 -0.11
N LEU A 51 0.61 4.60 0.92
CA LEU A 51 -0.72 5.19 0.81
C LEU A 51 -0.67 6.67 0.36
N PRO A 52 -1.80 7.21 -0.14
CA PRO A 52 -1.93 8.64 -0.41
C PRO A 52 -1.65 9.48 0.83
N GLU A 53 -1.06 10.66 0.63
CA GLU A 53 -0.85 11.63 1.71
C GLU A 53 -2.19 12.02 2.33
N GLY A 54 -2.34 11.79 3.63
CA GLY A 54 -3.58 12.06 4.38
C GLY A 54 -4.36 10.82 4.79
N VAL A 55 -4.02 9.62 4.28
CA VAL A 55 -4.53 8.34 4.80
C VAL A 55 -3.52 7.75 5.79
N LYS A 56 -3.99 7.36 6.98
CA LYS A 56 -3.21 6.57 7.94
C LYS A 56 -4.05 5.41 8.45
N LEU A 57 -3.49 4.21 8.39
CA LEU A 57 -4.03 3.02 9.04
C LEU A 57 -3.75 3.08 10.55
N PRO A 58 -4.69 2.62 11.40
CA PRO A 58 -4.40 2.35 12.80
C PRO A 58 -3.33 1.25 12.86
N GLY A 59 -2.26 1.48 13.63
CA GLY A 59 -1.14 0.54 13.78
C GLY A 59 -1.39 -0.57 14.78
#